data_AF-A0A397UQD0-F1
#
_entry.id   AF-A0A397UQD0-F1
#
_cell.length_a   1.000
_cell.length_b   1.000
_cell.length_c   1.000
_cell.angle_alpha   90.00
_cell.angle_beta   90.00
_cell.angle_gamma   90.00
#
_symmetry.space_group_name_H-M   'P 1'
#
loop_
_entity.id
_entity.type
_entity.pdbx_description
1 polymer ?
#
loop_
_entity_poly.entity_id
_entity_poly.type
_entity_poly.pdbx_seq_one_letter_code
_entity_poly.pdbx_strand_id
1 'polypeptide(L)'
;METLKEDIRLKQIKIWHGNYIDAIQFFYKVTTNDKTYSINGNKHGGSGGKETSINFEDGEYKLAISGKYGHNESHGNLDQLKFINYIPSKKHIKFCTNCGKHDTTLFDMSPTTGTVYTCFFGKCTDYSITSIGMYEGSIQNQQLQQLSDLLFPNKLYKFPDLKQEITRLKYQELAPQIRNEKIKFEKLTTNMKAKAGDSEDVVDLLLDIQKQAIKSNDQLIQGQLIAYQKILKNKLTKDELQMLLSKHTELNQLEEHLANLQINERLANCK
;
A
#
# COMPACT_ATOMS: atom_id res chain seq x y z
N MET A 1 20.27 4.27 -20.23
CA MET A 1 20.43 5.32 -19.20
C MET A 1 20.72 4.59 -17.91
N GLU A 2 21.97 4.61 -17.46
CA GLU A 2 22.44 3.83 -16.30
C GLU A 2 21.89 4.49 -15.03
N THR A 3 21.08 3.78 -14.26
CA THR A 3 20.42 4.32 -13.08
C THR A 3 21.46 4.55 -11.98
N LEU A 4 21.70 5.81 -11.60
CA LEU A 4 22.54 6.18 -10.46
C LEU A 4 22.00 5.50 -9.19
N LYS A 5 22.80 4.61 -8.60
CA LYS A 5 22.50 3.96 -7.33
C LYS A 5 23.29 4.64 -6.23
N GLU A 6 22.74 5.75 -5.74
CA GLU A 6 23.18 6.39 -4.50
C GLU A 6 22.24 5.96 -3.37
N ASP A 7 22.80 5.33 -2.33
CA ASP A 7 22.04 4.79 -1.21
C ASP A 7 22.78 5.09 0.10
N ILE A 8 22.16 5.88 0.97
CA ILE A 8 22.69 6.22 2.29
C ILE A 8 21.84 5.51 3.34
N ARG A 9 22.48 4.67 4.16
CA ARG A 9 21.82 3.90 5.22
C ARG A 9 22.48 4.12 6.55
N LEU A 10 21.70 4.10 7.63
CA LEU A 10 22.29 4.06 8.95
C LEU A 10 22.79 2.64 9.27
N LYS A 11 24.04 2.54 9.71
CA LYS A 11 24.70 1.33 10.17
C LYS A 11 24.69 1.18 11.69
N GLN A 12 24.91 2.28 12.42
CA GLN A 12 25.03 2.25 13.88
C GLN A 12 24.62 3.59 14.51
N ILE A 13 24.09 3.53 15.73
CA ILE A 13 23.93 4.68 16.62
C ILE A 13 24.74 4.42 17.87
N LYS A 14 25.56 5.38 18.28
CA LYS A 14 26.18 5.43 19.60
C LYS A 14 25.46 6.45 20.46
N ILE A 15 25.19 6.08 21.70
CA ILE A 15 24.45 6.89 22.66
C ILE A 15 25.23 6.88 23.96
N TRP A 16 25.55 8.06 24.48
CA TRP A 16 26.15 8.24 25.79
C TRP A 16 25.06 8.67 26.76
N HIS A 17 24.92 7.96 27.86
CA HIS A 17 23.87 8.24 28.84
C HIS A 17 24.31 7.94 30.27
N GLY A 18 23.74 8.69 31.21
CA GLY A 18 23.92 8.52 32.65
C GLY A 18 22.61 8.79 33.37
N ASN A 19 22.48 9.97 33.98
CA ASN A 19 21.19 10.40 34.49
C ASN A 19 20.28 10.95 33.38
N TYR A 20 20.85 11.42 32.26
CA TYR A 20 20.18 11.87 31.03
C TYR A 20 20.90 11.29 29.81
N ILE A 21 20.38 11.57 28.60
CA ILE A 21 21.12 11.35 27.35
C ILE A 21 22.13 12.49 27.15
N ASP A 22 23.40 12.19 27.44
CA ASP A 22 24.52 13.12 27.32
C ASP A 22 24.85 13.42 25.85
N ALA A 23 24.91 12.38 25.00
CA ALA A 23 25.27 12.54 23.59
C ALA A 23 24.75 11.43 22.67
N ILE A 24 24.72 11.74 21.37
CA ILE A 24 24.38 10.79 20.30
C ILE A 24 25.31 10.97 19.09
N GLN A 25 25.64 9.87 18.43
CA GLN A 25 26.41 9.87 17.18
C GLN A 25 25.88 8.81 16.22
N PHE A 26 25.78 9.17 14.95
CA PHE A 26 25.25 8.32 13.89
C PHE A 26 26.36 7.87 12.95
N PHE A 27 26.27 6.63 12.47
CA PHE A 27 27.22 6.04 11.54
C PHE A 27 26.47 5.53 10.32
N TYR A 28 26.94 5.91 9.13
CA TYR A 28 26.26 5.66 7.87
C TYR A 28 27.09 4.74 6.96
N LYS A 29 26.39 3.96 6.15
CA LYS A 29 26.91 3.23 5.00
C LYS A 29 26.40 3.95 3.76
N VAL A 30 27.31 4.49 2.95
CA VAL A 30 26.98 5.22 1.71
C VAL A 30 27.45 4.41 0.53
N THR A 31 26.51 3.91 -0.26
CA THR A 31 26.78 3.19 -1.50
C THR A 31 26.62 4.18 -2.65
N THR A 32 27.66 4.31 -3.45
CA THR A 32 27.66 5.01 -4.75
C THR A 32 27.80 3.96 -5.85
N ASN A 33 27.71 4.38 -7.11
CA ASN A 33 27.87 3.47 -8.25
C ASN A 33 29.16 2.64 -8.18
N ASP A 34 30.25 3.25 -7.71
CA ASP A 34 31.58 2.66 -7.80
C ASP A 34 32.04 2.02 -6.49
N LYS A 35 31.51 2.48 -5.35
CA LYS A 35 32.04 2.11 -4.04
C LYS A 35 31.05 2.29 -2.90
N THR A 36 31.25 1.49 -1.85
CA THR A 36 30.61 1.67 -0.55
C THR A 36 31.57 2.29 0.46
N TYR A 37 31.13 3.34 1.14
CA TYR A 37 31.85 4.06 2.18
C TYR A 37 31.17 3.86 3.55
N SER A 38 31.95 3.87 4.62
CA SER A 38 31.43 4.05 5.98
C SER A 38 31.75 5.47 6.44
N ILE A 39 30.72 6.24 6.77
CA ILE A 39 30.84 7.64 7.19
C ILE A 39 30.47 7.74 8.66
N ASN A 40 31.36 8.35 9.44
CA ASN A 40 31.09 8.69 10.83
C ASN A 40 30.43 10.07 10.86
N GLY A 41 29.19 10.15 11.33
CA GLY A 41 28.53 11.42 11.59
C GLY A 41 29.13 12.14 12.79
N ASN A 42 28.77 13.41 12.95
CA ASN A 42 29.19 14.19 14.11
C ASN A 42 28.58 13.63 15.40
N LYS A 43 29.35 13.70 16.49
CA LYS A 43 28.83 13.49 17.84
C LYS A 43 28.16 14.79 18.28
N HIS A 44 26.93 14.69 18.78
CA HIS A 44 26.16 15.81 19.29
C HIS A 44 25.91 15.61 20.79
N GLY A 45 26.02 16.67 21.59
CA GLY A 45 25.94 16.63 23.05
C GLY A 45 27.30 16.55 23.74
N GLY A 46 27.29 16.20 25.03
CA GLY A 46 28.46 16.29 25.90
C GLY A 46 29.43 15.10 25.87
N SER A 47 30.43 15.17 26.74
CA SER A 47 31.44 14.12 26.94
C SER A 47 31.10 13.14 28.06
N GLY A 48 29.99 13.36 28.79
CA GLY A 48 29.53 12.51 29.89
C GLY A 48 28.90 11.19 29.45
N GLY A 49 28.50 10.39 30.45
CA GLY A 49 27.72 9.17 30.25
C GLY A 49 28.51 7.93 29.83
N LYS A 50 27.86 6.76 29.96
CA LYS A 50 28.36 5.48 29.48
C LYS A 50 27.88 5.25 28.04
N GLU A 51 28.77 4.80 27.17
CA GLU A 51 28.44 4.49 25.78
C GLU A 51 27.60 3.20 25.68
N THR A 52 26.55 3.24 24.86
CA THR A 52 25.79 2.09 24.36
C THR A 52 25.66 2.20 22.84
N SER A 53 25.74 1.07 22.15
CA SER A 53 25.68 1.03 20.69
C SER A 53 24.47 0.23 20.20
N ILE A 54 23.80 0.75 19.17
CA ILE A 54 22.74 0.08 18.43
C ILE A 54 23.24 -0.18 17.03
N ASN A 55 23.40 -1.46 16.66
CA ASN A 55 23.81 -1.90 15.33
C ASN A 55 22.58 -2.29 14.50
N PHE A 56 22.62 -1.93 13.22
CA PHE A 56 21.57 -2.19 12.23
C PHE A 56 22.03 -3.27 11.25
N GLU A 57 21.16 -4.23 10.97
CA GLU A 57 21.37 -5.23 9.92
C GLU A 57 21.15 -4.65 8.51
N ASP A 58 21.70 -5.29 7.49
CA ASP A 58 21.44 -4.88 6.10
C ASP A 58 19.93 -5.03 5.78
N GLY A 59 19.29 -3.93 5.41
CA GLY A 59 17.85 -3.88 5.16
C GLY A 59 17.00 -3.63 6.41
N GLU A 60 17.59 -3.32 7.57
CA GLU A 60 16.85 -2.77 8.73
C GLU A 60 16.58 -1.27 8.53
N TYR A 61 15.34 -0.85 8.74
CA TYR A 61 14.90 0.55 8.63
C TYR A 61 14.40 1.06 9.98
N LYS A 62 14.57 2.36 10.25
CA LYS A 62 14.04 2.98 11.48
C LYS A 62 12.58 3.34 11.29
N LEU A 63 11.75 2.84 12.18
CA LEU A 63 10.32 3.15 12.17
C LEU A 63 10.01 4.35 13.04
N ALA A 64 10.52 4.39 14.27
CA ALA A 64 10.08 5.39 15.24
C ALA A 64 11.15 5.68 16.29
N ILE A 65 10.97 6.82 16.95
CA ILE A 65 11.50 7.05 18.28
C ILE A 65 10.38 7.38 19.25
N SER A 66 10.54 6.94 20.48
CA SER A 66 9.78 7.44 21.62
C SER A 66 10.72 7.72 22.78
N GLY A 67 10.29 8.49 23.75
CA GLY A 67 11.18 8.87 24.84
C GLY A 67 10.52 9.75 25.87
N LYS A 68 11.35 10.29 26.75
CA LYS A 68 10.90 11.18 27.82
C LYS A 68 11.85 12.35 28.02
N TYR A 69 11.32 13.50 28.41
CA TYR A 69 12.10 14.68 28.78
C TYR A 69 12.07 14.93 30.30
N GLY A 70 13.26 15.01 30.90
CA GLY A 70 13.56 15.39 32.28
C GLY A 70 12.97 16.74 32.67
N HIS A 71 12.32 16.81 33.84
CA HIS A 71 11.86 18.06 34.42
C HIS A 71 12.94 18.63 35.35
N ASN A 72 13.85 19.46 34.83
CA ASN A 72 14.70 20.33 35.65
C ASN A 72 14.53 21.78 35.19
N GLU A 73 14.61 22.69 36.16
CA GLU A 73 14.10 24.08 36.16
C GLU A 73 14.75 25.07 35.17
N SER A 74 15.47 24.63 34.15
CA SER A 74 16.01 25.57 33.16
C SER A 74 15.91 25.08 31.72
N HIS A 75 16.14 23.80 31.42
CA HIS A 75 15.92 23.24 30.08
C HIS A 75 15.55 21.75 30.20
N GLY A 76 14.45 21.32 29.59
CA GLY A 76 14.04 19.93 29.57
C GLY A 76 15.07 19.07 28.83
N ASN A 77 15.82 18.25 29.57
CA ASN A 77 16.83 17.35 28.98
C ASN A 77 16.18 16.06 28.50
N LEU A 78 16.68 15.48 27.41
CA LEU A 78 16.25 14.15 26.99
C LEU A 78 16.69 13.11 28.03
N ASP A 79 15.73 12.50 28.72
CA ASP A 79 15.96 11.55 29.81
C ASP A 79 15.99 10.11 29.29
N GLN A 80 14.99 9.74 28.48
CA GLN A 80 14.90 8.39 27.91
C GLN A 80 14.73 8.46 26.40
N LEU A 81 15.37 7.54 25.69
CA LEU A 81 15.22 7.40 24.25
C LEU A 81 15.09 5.93 23.88
N LYS A 82 14.02 5.64 23.15
CA LYS A 82 13.67 4.33 22.63
C LYS A 82 13.62 4.38 21.11
N PHE A 83 14.34 3.48 20.46
CA PHE A 83 14.25 3.28 19.01
C PHE A 83 13.38 2.07 18.71
N ILE A 84 12.52 2.21 17.70
CA ILE A 84 11.73 1.14 17.12
C ILE A 84 12.24 0.91 15.70
N ASN A 85 12.80 -0.26 15.44
CA ASN A 85 13.34 -0.62 14.13
C ASN A 85 12.51 -1.74 13.48
N TYR A 86 12.42 -1.73 12.15
CA TYR A 86 11.81 -2.78 11.34
C TYR A 86 12.84 -3.51 10.50
N ILE A 87 12.77 -4.84 10.52
CA ILE A 87 13.54 -5.71 9.64
C ILE A 87 12.55 -6.39 8.68
N PRO A 88 12.36 -5.93 7.43
CA PRO A 88 11.35 -6.49 6.54
C PRO A 88 11.59 -7.95 6.18
N SER A 89 12.85 -8.35 6.02
CA SER A 89 13.23 -9.74 5.73
C SER A 89 12.79 -10.72 6.81
N LYS A 90 12.66 -10.25 8.06
CA LYS A 90 12.27 -11.04 9.23
C LYS A 90 10.86 -10.74 9.74
N LYS A 91 10.17 -9.74 9.15
CA LYS A 91 8.91 -9.16 9.67
C LYS A 91 8.97 -8.89 11.18
N HIS A 92 10.10 -8.39 11.67
CA HIS A 92 10.40 -8.28 13.09
C HIS A 92 10.59 -6.81 13.51
N ILE A 93 10.16 -6.49 14.74
CA ILE A 93 10.32 -5.18 15.36
C ILE A 93 11.31 -5.30 16.52
N LYS A 94 12.39 -4.52 16.47
CA LYS A 94 13.40 -4.45 17.52
C LYS A 94 13.21 -3.17 18.34
N PHE A 95 13.18 -3.33 19.66
CA PHE A 95 13.11 -2.23 20.61
C PHE A 95 14.46 -2.03 21.28
N CYS A 96 14.99 -0.81 21.23
CA CYS A 96 16.22 -0.44 21.92
C CYS A 96 15.92 0.73 22.86
N THR A 97 15.81 0.47 24.16
CA THR A 97 15.54 1.50 25.16
C THR A 97 16.83 1.86 25.90
N ASN A 98 17.14 3.15 25.98
CA ASN A 98 18.15 3.69 26.88
C ASN A 98 17.46 4.58 27.92
N CYS A 99 17.71 4.31 29.19
CA CYS A 99 16.94 4.86 30.31
C CYS A 99 17.76 5.88 31.12
N GLY A 100 17.26 7.11 31.22
CA GLY A 100 17.47 8.02 32.35
C GLY A 100 16.51 7.73 33.52
N LYS A 101 16.70 8.46 34.63
CA LYS A 101 16.17 8.09 35.96
C LYS A 101 14.92 8.85 36.40
N HIS A 102 14.39 9.78 35.60
CA HIS A 102 13.42 10.77 36.08
C HIS A 102 12.00 10.57 35.54
N ASP A 103 11.00 10.97 36.33
CA ASP A 103 9.57 10.90 35.98
C ASP A 103 9.12 12.15 35.20
N THR A 104 8.50 11.98 34.03
CA THR A 104 8.73 12.90 32.90
C THR A 104 7.65 12.90 31.80
N THR A 105 7.67 13.95 30.95
CA THR A 105 6.78 14.11 29.77
C THR A 105 7.18 13.13 28.65
N LEU A 106 6.22 12.30 28.25
CA LEU A 106 6.36 11.31 27.17
C LEU A 106 6.24 11.96 25.79
N PHE A 107 7.02 11.47 24.82
CA PHE A 107 6.77 11.68 23.41
C PHE A 107 6.84 10.35 22.64
N ASP A 108 6.05 10.25 21.59
CA ASP A 108 6.05 9.12 20.66
C ASP A 108 5.94 9.66 19.23
N MET A 109 6.95 9.36 18.41
CA MET A 109 7.01 9.68 16.99
C MET A 109 6.85 8.39 16.17
N SER A 110 5.80 7.63 16.45
CA SER A 110 5.43 6.45 15.67
C SER A 110 4.96 6.86 14.27
N PRO A 111 5.43 6.18 13.21
CA PRO A 111 5.12 6.55 11.84
C PRO A 111 3.66 6.22 11.51
N THR A 112 3.05 7.03 10.65
CA THR A 112 1.91 6.58 9.84
C THR A 112 2.34 5.41 8.95
N THR A 113 1.46 4.44 8.72
CA THR A 113 1.75 3.21 7.97
C THR A 113 2.46 3.52 6.64
N GLY A 114 3.64 2.93 6.42
CA GLY A 114 4.43 3.10 5.18
C GLY A 114 5.52 4.17 5.23
N THR A 115 5.66 4.87 6.35
CA THR A 115 6.66 5.93 6.53
C THR A 115 7.96 5.37 7.11
N VAL A 116 9.11 5.89 6.65
CA VAL A 116 10.43 5.60 7.24
C VAL A 116 11.16 6.90 7.49
N TYR A 117 11.64 7.09 8.71
CA TYR A 117 12.40 8.29 9.02
C TYR A 117 13.85 8.14 8.58
N THR A 118 14.36 9.15 7.88
CA THR A 118 15.65 9.11 7.17
C THR A 118 16.77 9.76 7.96
N CYS A 119 16.49 10.83 8.71
CA CYS A 119 17.49 11.62 9.42
C CYS A 119 16.98 12.12 10.77
N PHE A 120 17.90 12.52 11.64
CA PHE A 120 17.63 13.11 12.96
C PHE A 120 18.07 14.56 12.99
N PHE A 121 17.35 15.40 13.72
CA PHE A 121 17.74 16.77 14.04
C PHE A 121 17.42 17.08 15.50
N GLY A 122 17.95 18.17 16.04
CA GLY A 122 17.75 18.47 17.44
C GLY A 122 18.57 19.65 17.95
N LYS A 123 18.56 19.81 19.27
CA LYS A 123 19.37 20.78 20.01
C LYS A 123 20.14 20.04 21.10
N CYS A 124 21.34 20.51 21.38
CA CYS A 124 22.17 20.04 22.48
C CYS A 124 22.89 21.20 23.15
N THR A 125 23.30 20.97 24.39
CA THR A 125 24.28 21.79 25.11
C THR A 125 25.62 21.06 25.12
N ASP A 126 26.63 21.66 25.75
CA ASP A 126 27.93 21.01 26.01
C ASP A 126 27.81 19.80 26.96
N TYR A 127 26.64 19.57 27.56
CA TYR A 127 26.41 18.52 28.54
C TYR A 127 25.41 17.47 28.07
N SER A 128 24.35 17.85 27.35
CA SER A 128 23.19 16.98 27.11
C SER A 128 22.46 17.26 25.80
N ILE A 129 21.67 16.28 25.36
CA ILE A 129 20.65 16.48 24.33
C ILE A 129 19.41 17.13 24.97
N THR A 130 18.95 18.26 24.41
CA THR A 130 17.80 19.01 24.92
C THR A 130 16.57 18.90 24.02
N SER A 131 16.75 18.54 22.75
CA SER A 131 15.63 18.29 21.83
C SER A 131 16.04 17.32 20.74
N ILE A 132 15.13 16.44 20.33
CA ILE A 132 15.32 15.51 19.21
C ILE A 132 14.06 15.48 18.34
N GLY A 133 14.26 15.38 17.03
CA GLY A 133 13.24 15.22 16.01
C GLY A 133 13.77 14.38 14.84
N MET A 134 12.87 14.03 13.92
CA MET A 134 13.19 13.19 12.77
C MET A 134 12.63 13.77 11.47
N TYR A 135 13.39 13.64 10.39
CA TYR A 135 12.88 13.91 9.04
C TYR A 135 12.16 12.67 8.51
N GLU A 136 10.94 12.89 8.03
CA GLU A 136 10.16 11.90 7.33
C GLU A 136 10.74 11.63 5.94
N GLY A 137 10.87 10.36 5.58
CA GLY A 137 11.15 9.95 4.21
C GLY A 137 10.21 8.85 3.74
N SER A 138 10.11 8.70 2.43
CA SER A 138 9.35 7.64 1.80
C SER A 138 10.29 6.54 1.30
N ILE A 139 10.04 5.27 1.64
CA ILE A 139 10.61 4.17 0.88
C ILE A 139 9.91 4.18 -0.48
N GLN A 140 10.61 4.64 -1.52
CA GLN A 140 10.15 4.46 -2.90
C GLN A 140 10.30 2.98 -3.27
N ASN A 141 9.19 2.33 -3.62
CA ASN A 141 9.22 0.98 -4.13
C ASN A 141 9.86 1.01 -5.53
N GLN A 142 11.10 0.51 -5.66
CA GLN A 142 11.85 0.51 -6.91
C GLN A 142 11.10 -0.15 -8.08
N GLN A 143 10.25 -1.13 -7.82
CA GLN A 143 9.44 -1.77 -8.87
C GLN A 143 8.35 -0.82 -9.41
N LEU A 144 7.73 -0.02 -8.55
CA LEU A 144 6.76 0.99 -8.97
C LEU A 144 7.43 2.17 -9.68
N GLN A 145 8.65 2.52 -9.27
CA GLN A 145 9.46 3.52 -9.96
C GLN A 145 9.77 3.06 -11.40
N GLN A 146 10.28 1.84 -11.58
CA GLN A 146 10.58 1.30 -12.91
C GLN A 146 9.35 1.25 -13.80
N LEU A 147 8.19 0.86 -13.25
CA LEU A 147 6.94 0.87 -14.00
C LEU A 147 6.50 2.29 -14.39
N SER A 148 6.68 3.27 -13.49
CA SER A 148 6.40 4.67 -13.77
C SER A 148 7.33 5.25 -14.82
N ASP A 149 8.63 4.94 -14.78
CA ASP A 149 9.60 5.42 -15.76
C ASP A 149 9.31 4.86 -17.16
N LEU A 150 8.79 3.63 -17.23
CA LEU A 150 8.33 3.01 -18.47
C LEU A 150 7.12 3.73 -19.07
N LEU A 151 6.14 4.09 -18.23
CA LEU A 151 4.91 4.74 -18.68
C LEU A 151 5.06 6.25 -18.88
N PHE A 152 5.98 6.88 -18.14
CA PHE A 152 6.18 8.32 -18.10
C PHE A 152 7.67 8.67 -18.19
N PRO A 153 8.31 8.49 -19.35
CA PRO A 153 9.72 8.82 -19.51
C PRO A 153 9.95 10.30 -19.18
N ASN A 154 10.99 10.57 -18.38
CA ASN A 154 11.40 11.90 -17.95
C ASN A 154 10.40 12.62 -17.02
N LYS A 155 9.47 11.91 -16.37
CA LYS A 155 8.64 12.48 -15.29
C LYS A 155 9.07 11.92 -13.94
N LEU A 156 9.06 12.79 -12.92
CA LEU A 156 9.26 12.36 -11.54
C LEU A 156 8.12 11.44 -11.12
N TYR A 157 8.46 10.36 -10.41
CA TYR A 157 7.46 9.40 -9.92
C TYR A 157 6.41 10.05 -9.03
N LYS A 158 5.16 9.84 -9.42
CA LYS A 158 3.97 10.17 -8.65
C LYS A 158 3.04 8.99 -8.68
N PHE A 159 2.85 8.35 -7.53
CA PHE A 159 1.94 7.21 -7.41
C PHE A 159 0.51 7.50 -7.88
N PRO A 160 -0.08 8.70 -7.63
CA PRO A 160 -1.40 9.03 -8.19
C PRO A 160 -1.44 8.97 -9.72
N ASP A 161 -0.44 9.53 -10.39
CA ASP A 161 -0.33 9.53 -11.86
C ASP A 161 -0.21 8.10 -12.40
N LEU A 162 0.64 7.27 -11.77
CA LEU A 162 0.77 5.85 -12.12
C LEU A 162 -0.53 5.08 -11.93
N LYS A 163 -1.22 5.29 -10.81
CA LYS A 163 -2.51 4.65 -10.53
C LYS A 163 -3.57 5.05 -11.56
N GLN A 164 -3.61 6.31 -11.95
CA GLN A 164 -4.54 6.83 -12.96
C GLN A 164 -4.27 6.20 -14.33
N GLU A 165 -3.01 6.14 -14.76
CA GLU A 165 -2.65 5.60 -16.06
C GLU A 165 -2.90 4.08 -16.16
N ILE A 166 -2.61 3.32 -15.11
CA ILE A 166 -2.99 1.89 -15.05
C ILE A 166 -4.51 1.72 -15.17
N THR A 167 -5.29 2.60 -14.54
CA THR A 167 -6.76 2.56 -14.63
C THR A 167 -7.24 2.86 -16.05
N ARG A 168 -6.68 3.89 -16.68
CA ARG A 168 -6.95 4.27 -18.07
C ARG A 168 -6.64 3.14 -19.04
N LEU A 169 -5.47 2.50 -18.91
CA LEU A 169 -5.06 1.37 -19.75
C LEU A 169 -6.00 0.17 -19.59
N LYS A 170 -6.35 -0.20 -18.36
CA LYS A 170 -7.33 -1.26 -18.10
C LYS A 170 -8.69 -0.97 -18.72
N TYR A 171 -9.16 0.28 -18.64
CA TYR A 171 -10.42 0.69 -19.26
C TYR A 171 -10.37 0.54 -20.78
N GLN A 172 -9.28 1.00 -21.41
CA GLN A 172 -9.10 0.91 -22.87
C GLN A 172 -9.04 -0.53 -23.39
N GLU A 173 -8.53 -1.46 -22.60
CA GLU A 173 -8.51 -2.88 -22.95
C GLU A 173 -9.88 -3.54 -22.73
N LEU A 174 -10.52 -3.27 -21.59
CA LEU A 174 -11.74 -3.97 -21.17
C LEU A 174 -12.99 -3.50 -21.91
N ALA A 175 -13.12 -2.20 -22.21
CA ALA A 175 -14.33 -1.67 -22.85
C ALA A 175 -14.60 -2.26 -24.26
N PRO A 176 -13.61 -2.38 -25.17
CA PRO A 176 -13.81 -3.06 -26.45
C PRO A 176 -14.15 -4.55 -26.30
N GLN A 177 -13.54 -5.23 -25.33
CA GLN A 177 -13.83 -6.65 -25.06
C GLN A 177 -15.30 -6.85 -24.67
N ILE A 178 -15.80 -6.03 -23.73
CA ILE A 178 -17.21 -6.06 -23.32
C ILE A 178 -18.13 -5.78 -24.51
N ARG A 179 -17.80 -4.78 -25.34
CA ARG A 179 -18.59 -4.49 -26.54
C ARG A 179 -18.69 -5.69 -27.48
N ASN A 180 -17.58 -6.39 -27.70
CA ASN A 180 -17.55 -7.58 -28.55
C ASN A 180 -18.34 -8.75 -27.93
N GLU A 181 -18.21 -8.97 -26.63
CA GLU A 181 -18.96 -10.02 -25.93
C GLU A 181 -20.47 -9.71 -25.89
N LYS A 182 -20.88 -8.44 -25.76
CA LYS A 182 -22.29 -8.03 -25.91
C LYS A 182 -22.86 -8.43 -27.26
N ILE A 183 -22.16 -8.12 -28.34
CA ILE A 183 -22.62 -8.46 -29.70
C ILE A 183 -22.75 -9.98 -29.87
N LYS A 184 -21.82 -10.77 -29.31
CA LYS A 184 -21.91 -12.24 -29.34
C LYS A 184 -23.08 -12.74 -28.50
N PHE A 185 -23.29 -12.16 -27.33
CA PHE A 185 -24.37 -12.53 -26.41
C PHE A 185 -25.75 -12.17 -26.97
N GLU A 186 -25.90 -11.01 -27.62
CA GLU A 186 -27.12 -10.60 -28.31
C GLU A 186 -27.47 -11.60 -29.43
N LYS A 187 -26.49 -11.98 -30.26
CA LYS A 187 -26.70 -13.02 -31.29
C LYS A 187 -27.11 -14.36 -30.69
N LEU A 188 -26.47 -14.76 -29.59
CA LEU A 188 -26.83 -15.99 -28.87
C LEU A 188 -28.27 -15.92 -28.36
N THR A 189 -28.66 -14.79 -27.76
CA THR A 189 -29.99 -14.57 -27.22
C THR A 189 -31.05 -14.61 -28.32
N THR A 190 -30.83 -13.93 -29.45
CA THR A 190 -31.72 -13.98 -30.61
C THR A 190 -31.90 -15.40 -31.14
N ASN A 191 -30.81 -16.18 -31.23
CA ASN A 191 -30.89 -17.59 -31.64
C ASN A 191 -31.69 -18.44 -30.66
N MET A 192 -31.55 -18.21 -29.34
CA MET A 192 -32.29 -18.94 -28.31
C MET A 192 -33.77 -18.57 -28.30
N LYS A 193 -34.12 -17.29 -28.51
CA LYS A 193 -35.50 -16.83 -28.67
C LYS A 193 -36.17 -17.48 -29.89
N ALA A 194 -35.50 -17.45 -31.04
CA ALA A 194 -36.00 -18.09 -32.26
C ALA A 194 -36.26 -19.59 -32.06
N LYS A 195 -35.41 -20.29 -31.30
CA LYS A 195 -35.60 -21.71 -30.94
C LYS A 195 -36.71 -21.93 -29.91
N ALA A 196 -36.91 -20.99 -28.98
CA ALA A 196 -37.96 -21.06 -27.98
C ALA A 196 -39.36 -20.88 -28.59
N GLY A 197 -39.49 -20.22 -29.75
CA GLY A 197 -40.76 -19.99 -30.44
C GLY A 197 -41.70 -19.15 -29.59
N ASP A 198 -42.91 -19.65 -29.33
CA ASP A 198 -43.93 -18.99 -28.50
C ASP A 198 -43.49 -18.70 -27.05
N SER A 199 -42.34 -19.22 -26.62
CA SER A 199 -41.76 -18.98 -25.29
C SER A 199 -40.60 -17.97 -25.31
N GLU A 200 -40.48 -17.12 -26.34
CA GLU A 200 -39.39 -16.13 -26.44
C GLU A 200 -39.33 -15.17 -25.23
N ASP A 201 -40.48 -14.69 -24.75
CA ASP A 201 -40.58 -13.80 -23.60
C ASP A 201 -40.04 -14.46 -22.32
N VAL A 202 -40.13 -15.79 -22.23
CA VAL A 202 -39.59 -16.55 -21.09
C VAL A 202 -38.06 -16.54 -21.10
N VAL A 203 -37.42 -16.40 -22.26
CA VAL A 203 -35.96 -16.22 -22.36
C VAL A 203 -35.55 -14.88 -21.77
N ASP A 204 -36.29 -13.80 -22.06
CA ASP A 204 -36.02 -12.49 -21.47
C ASP A 204 -36.20 -12.50 -19.95
N LEU A 205 -37.32 -13.06 -19.47
CA LEU A 205 -37.57 -13.21 -18.04
C LEU A 205 -36.49 -14.04 -17.33
N LEU A 206 -36.01 -15.12 -17.97
CA LEU A 206 -34.91 -15.92 -17.45
C LEU A 206 -33.64 -15.09 -17.27
N LEU A 207 -33.27 -14.28 -18.27
CA LEU A 207 -32.09 -13.43 -18.22
C LEU A 207 -32.24 -12.32 -17.15
N ASP A 208 -33.40 -11.69 -17.06
CA ASP A 208 -33.67 -10.66 -16.05
C ASP A 208 -33.59 -11.22 -14.62
N ILE A 209 -34.21 -12.37 -14.36
CA ILE A 209 -34.12 -13.03 -13.06
C ILE A 209 -32.69 -13.47 -12.77
N GLN A 210 -31.94 -13.96 -13.76
CA GLN A 210 -30.54 -14.31 -13.57
C GLN A 210 -29.71 -13.09 -13.16
N LYS A 211 -29.94 -11.93 -13.77
CA LYS A 211 -29.24 -10.68 -13.40
C LYS A 211 -29.50 -10.31 -11.94
N GLN A 212 -30.71 -10.53 -11.44
CA GLN A 212 -31.06 -10.33 -10.04
C GLN A 212 -30.42 -11.38 -9.13
N ALA A 213 -30.42 -12.65 -9.56
CA ALA A 213 -29.82 -13.78 -8.84
C ALA A 213 -28.31 -13.63 -8.63
N ILE A 214 -27.61 -12.97 -9.57
CA ILE A 214 -26.18 -12.68 -9.43
C ILE A 214 -25.93 -11.68 -8.29
N LYS A 215 -26.87 -10.76 -8.02
CA LYS A 215 -26.74 -9.70 -7.03
C LYS A 215 -27.31 -10.06 -5.66
N SER A 216 -28.24 -11.01 -5.61
CA SER A 216 -28.99 -11.38 -4.41
C SER A 216 -29.14 -12.89 -4.30
N ASN A 217 -28.90 -13.45 -3.11
CA ASN A 217 -29.04 -14.88 -2.84
C ASN A 217 -30.46 -15.26 -2.36
N ASP A 218 -31.48 -14.59 -2.89
CA ASP A 218 -32.88 -14.78 -2.50
C ASP A 218 -33.42 -16.13 -3.01
N GLN A 219 -34.00 -16.92 -2.11
CA GLN A 219 -34.61 -18.22 -2.43
C GLN A 219 -35.78 -18.10 -3.43
N LEU A 220 -36.54 -17.00 -3.39
CA LEU A 220 -37.62 -16.74 -4.34
C LEU A 220 -37.07 -16.58 -5.76
N ILE A 221 -35.99 -15.80 -5.91
CA ILE A 221 -35.32 -15.55 -7.19
C ILE A 221 -34.76 -16.87 -7.76
N GLN A 222 -34.13 -17.69 -6.92
CA GLN A 222 -33.65 -19.02 -7.32
C GLN A 222 -34.81 -19.94 -7.74
N GLY A 223 -35.94 -19.89 -7.02
CA GLY A 223 -37.16 -20.62 -7.37
C GLY A 223 -37.72 -20.21 -8.74
N GLN A 224 -37.77 -18.91 -9.03
CA GLN A 224 -38.19 -18.36 -10.33
C GLN A 224 -37.25 -18.77 -11.46
N LEU A 225 -35.93 -18.71 -11.24
CA LEU A 225 -34.93 -19.12 -12.21
C LEU A 225 -35.10 -20.60 -12.61
N ILE A 226 -35.31 -21.48 -11.62
CA ILE A 226 -35.57 -22.91 -11.85
C ILE A 226 -36.88 -23.11 -12.63
N ALA A 227 -37.92 -22.33 -12.33
CA ALA A 227 -39.20 -22.42 -13.03
C ALA A 227 -39.06 -22.07 -14.52
N TYR A 228 -38.40 -20.96 -14.84
CA TYR A 228 -38.17 -20.55 -16.24
C TYR A 228 -37.27 -21.54 -16.99
N GLN A 229 -36.22 -22.06 -16.34
CA GLN A 229 -35.40 -23.12 -16.93
C GLN A 229 -36.23 -24.39 -17.24
N LYS A 230 -37.16 -24.78 -16.36
CA LYS A 230 -38.03 -25.94 -16.60
C LYS A 230 -38.97 -25.72 -17.78
N ILE A 231 -39.54 -24.52 -17.92
CA ILE A 231 -40.40 -24.17 -19.05
C ILE A 231 -39.61 -24.24 -20.36
N LEU A 232 -38.40 -23.68 -20.38
CA LEU A 232 -37.56 -23.64 -21.58
C LEU A 232 -36.93 -24.99 -21.94
N LYS A 233 -36.77 -25.93 -20.99
CA LYS A 233 -36.24 -27.28 -21.27
C LYS A 233 -37.05 -28.09 -22.29
N ASN A 234 -38.31 -27.72 -22.52
CA ASN A 234 -39.16 -28.36 -23.53
C ASN A 234 -38.81 -27.91 -24.97
N LYS A 235 -38.00 -26.85 -25.11
CA LYS A 235 -37.65 -26.22 -26.40
C LYS A 235 -36.13 -26.07 -26.60
N LEU A 236 -35.41 -25.82 -25.52
CA LEU A 236 -33.95 -25.64 -25.48
C LEU A 236 -33.31 -26.81 -24.73
N THR A 237 -32.18 -27.27 -25.23
CA THR A 237 -31.39 -28.30 -24.56
C THR A 237 -30.77 -27.75 -23.27
N LYS A 238 -30.40 -28.67 -22.36
CA LYS A 238 -29.71 -28.31 -21.12
C LYS A 238 -28.41 -27.55 -21.41
N ASP A 239 -27.66 -27.97 -22.43
CA ASP A 239 -26.38 -27.38 -22.78
C ASP A 239 -26.54 -25.96 -23.34
N GLU A 240 -27.58 -25.72 -24.14
CA GLU A 240 -27.91 -24.38 -24.65
C GLU A 240 -28.30 -23.42 -23.53
N LEU A 241 -29.14 -23.86 -22.59
CA LEU A 241 -29.50 -23.08 -21.41
C LEU A 241 -28.27 -22.80 -20.54
N GLN A 242 -27.43 -23.80 -20.30
CA GLN A 242 -26.22 -23.62 -19.50
C GLN A 242 -25.22 -22.67 -20.19
N MET A 243 -25.07 -22.75 -21.50
CA MET A 243 -24.23 -21.84 -22.27
C MET A 243 -24.76 -20.41 -22.21
N LEU A 244 -26.07 -20.20 -22.41
CA LEU A 244 -26.71 -18.88 -22.33
C LEU A 244 -26.50 -18.25 -20.96
N LEU A 245 -26.82 -18.99 -19.89
CA LEU A 245 -26.69 -18.50 -18.53
C LEU A 245 -25.21 -18.24 -18.16
N SER A 246 -24.29 -19.15 -18.50
CA SER A 246 -22.86 -18.95 -18.23
C SER A 246 -22.34 -17.67 -18.90
N LYS A 247 -22.69 -17.46 -20.18
CA LYS A 247 -22.28 -16.27 -20.92
C LYS A 247 -22.88 -14.98 -20.37
N HIS A 248 -24.14 -15.02 -19.92
CA HIS A 248 -24.76 -13.88 -19.27
C HIS A 248 -24.07 -13.53 -17.94
N THR A 249 -23.67 -14.53 -17.15
CA THR A 249 -22.91 -14.31 -15.91
C THR A 249 -21.53 -13.69 -16.20
N GLU A 250 -20.77 -14.25 -17.14
CA GLU A 250 -19.47 -13.71 -17.56
C GLU A 250 -19.60 -12.25 -18.01
N LEU A 251 -20.60 -11.93 -18.83
CA LEU A 251 -20.81 -10.57 -19.31
C LEU A 251 -21.14 -9.59 -18.17
N ASN A 252 -22.02 -9.96 -17.24
CA ASN A 252 -22.35 -9.13 -16.08
C ASN A 252 -21.11 -8.86 -15.20
N GLN A 253 -20.26 -9.87 -14.98
CA GLN A 253 -19.02 -9.70 -14.20
C GLN A 253 -18.05 -8.71 -14.87
N LEU A 254 -17.92 -8.78 -16.20
CA LEU A 254 -17.09 -7.83 -16.94
C LEU A 254 -17.67 -6.41 -16.88
N GLU A 255 -18.99 -6.25 -17.01
CA GLU A 255 -19.65 -4.95 -16.87
C GLU A 255 -19.45 -4.33 -15.48
N GLU A 256 -19.57 -5.13 -14.41
CA GLU A 256 -19.31 -4.67 -13.03
C GLU A 256 -17.85 -4.28 -12.83
N HIS A 257 -16.90 -5.06 -13.37
CA HIS A 257 -15.48 -4.70 -13.31
C HIS A 257 -15.22 -3.35 -14.01
N LEU A 258 -15.81 -3.11 -15.17
CA LEU A 258 -15.68 -1.84 -15.88
C LEU A 258 -16.30 -0.67 -15.09
N ALA A 259 -17.48 -0.87 -14.50
CA ALA A 259 -18.15 0.15 -13.68
C ALA A 259 -17.30 0.54 -12.46
N ASN A 260 -16.67 -0.44 -11.81
CA ASN A 260 -15.77 -0.21 -10.67
C ASN A 260 -14.53 0.61 -11.06
N LEU A 261 -14.00 0.42 -12.28
CA LEU A 261 -12.89 1.24 -12.79
C LEU A 261 -13.33 2.71 -12.96
N GLN A 262 -14.54 2.97 -13.46
CA GLN A 262 -15.07 4.34 -13.64
C GLN A 262 -15.37 5.06 -12.32
N ILE A 263 -15.89 4.34 -11.31
CA ILE A 263 -16.13 4.90 -9.97
C ILE A 263 -14.81 5.34 -9.33
N ASN A 264 -13.76 4.53 -9.48
CA ASN A 264 -12.44 4.84 -8.95
C ASN A 264 -11.81 6.07 -9.64
N GLU A 265 -12.05 6.30 -10.94
CA GLU A 265 -11.63 7.53 -11.63
C GLU A 265 -12.37 8.78 -11.11
N ARG A 266 -13.69 8.69 -10.90
CA ARG A 266 -14.48 9.83 -10.38
C ARG A 266 -14.08 10.22 -8.96
N LEU A 267 -13.80 9.25 -8.10
CA LEU A 267 -13.36 9.51 -6.72
C LEU A 267 -11.92 10.06 -6.66
N ALA A 268 -11.06 9.74 -7.63
CA ALA A 268 -9.70 10.26 -7.70
C ALA A 268 -9.64 11.73 -8.14
N ASN A 269 -10.62 12.22 -8.90
CA ASN A 269 -10.68 13.59 -9.42
C ASN A 269 -11.43 14.59 -8.50
N CYS A 270 -11.96 14.14 -7.36
CA CYS A 270 -12.71 14.98 -6.40
C CYS A 270 -11.88 15.40 -5.16
N LYS A 271 -10.54 15.33 -5.22
CA LYS A 271 -9.61 15.82 -4.19
C LYS A 271 -8.58 16.75 -4.82
#